data_AF-A0A136KU97-F1
#
_entry.id   AF-A0A136KU97-F1
#
_cell.length_a   1.000
_cell.length_b   1.000
_cell.length_c   1.000
_cell.angle_alpha   90.00
_cell.angle_beta   90.00
_cell.angle_gamma   90.00
#
_symmetry.space_group_name_H-M   'P 1'
#
loop_
_entity.id
_entity.type
_entity.pdbx_description
1 polymer ?
#
loop_
_entity_poly.entity_id
_entity_poly.type
_entity_poly.pdbx_seq_one_letter_code
_entity_poly.pdbx_strand_id
1 'polypeptide(L)'
;MHFLPDVYVPCEVCKGRRYNRETLEVRYKGKNIAEVLQMTVEEGTEFFSAIPKIHRKMATLLDVGLGYIKLGQPATTLSGGEAQRVKLAEELSKRSTGRTDDGVAL
;
A
#
# COMPACT_ATOMS: atom_id res chain seq x y z
N MET A 1 -11.88 -11.36 33.98
CA MET A 1 -10.91 -10.77 33.03
C MET A 1 -10.71 -11.77 31.90
N HIS A 2 -10.97 -11.37 30.65
CA HIS A 2 -10.58 -12.16 29.49
C HIS A 2 -9.10 -11.86 29.18
N PHE A 3 -8.27 -12.90 29.19
CA PHE A 3 -6.81 -12.84 29.07
C PHE A 3 -6.28 -13.07 27.65
N LEU A 4 -7.17 -13.26 26.68
CA LEU A 4 -6.78 -13.60 25.31
C LEU A 4 -6.60 -12.32 24.48
N PRO A 5 -5.65 -12.30 23.54
CA PRO A 5 -5.51 -11.20 22.59
C PRO A 5 -6.75 -11.11 21.69
N ASP A 6 -7.01 -9.91 21.18
CA ASP A 6 -8.12 -9.67 20.26
C ASP A 6 -7.95 -10.50 18.97
N VAL A 7 -9.07 -11.05 18.50
CA VAL A 7 -9.13 -11.84 17.25
C VAL A 7 -9.96 -11.08 16.23
N TYR A 8 -9.42 -10.95 15.02
CA TYR A 8 -10.13 -10.34 13.90
C TYR A 8 -10.89 -11.41 13.12
N VAL A 9 -12.22 -11.30 13.11
CA VAL A 9 -13.10 -12.20 12.35
C VAL A 9 -13.52 -11.53 11.04
N PRO A 10 -13.42 -12.23 9.88
CA PRO A 10 -13.93 -11.69 8.63
C PRO A 10 -15.42 -11.34 8.73
N CYS A 11 -15.79 -10.16 8.23
CA CYS A 11 -17.19 -9.74 8.18
C CYS A 11 -18.02 -10.71 7.32
N GLU A 12 -19.13 -11.22 7.85
CA GLU A 12 -20.00 -12.18 7.16
C GLU A 12 -20.72 -11.57 5.94
N VAL A 13 -20.99 -10.26 5.97
CA VAL A 13 -21.70 -9.54 4.91
C VAL A 13 -20.81 -9.35 3.69
N CYS A 14 -19.66 -8.71 3.85
CA CYS A 14 -18.76 -8.41 2.73
C CYS A 14 -17.69 -9.48 2.50
N LYS A 15 -17.60 -10.49 3.38
CA LYS A 15 -16.59 -11.58 3.34
C LYS A 15 -15.16 -11.05 3.23
N GLY A 16 -14.87 -9.96 3.95
CA GLY A 16 -13.57 -9.30 3.95
C GLY A 16 -13.27 -8.41 2.74
N ARG A 17 -14.23 -8.21 1.82
CA ARG A 17 -14.05 -7.35 0.63
C ARG A 17 -14.10 -5.86 0.94
N ARG A 18 -14.62 -5.45 2.09
CA ARG A 18 -14.69 -4.05 2.60
C ARG A 18 -15.62 -3.09 1.85
N TYR A 19 -16.27 -3.55 0.78
CA TYR A 19 -17.19 -2.76 -0.02
C TYR A 19 -18.54 -3.48 -0.21
N ASN A 20 -19.59 -2.70 -0.50
CA ASN A 20 -20.90 -3.22 -0.89
C ASN A 20 -20.86 -3.83 -2.30
N ARG A 21 -21.94 -4.49 -2.70
CA ARG A 21 -22.01 -5.23 -3.96
C ARG A 21 -21.90 -4.29 -5.16
N GLU A 22 -22.60 -3.16 -5.13
CA GLU A 22 -22.68 -2.18 -6.21
C GLU A 22 -21.28 -1.60 -6.53
N THR A 23 -20.48 -1.32 -5.50
CA THR A 23 -19.10 -0.83 -5.68
C THR A 23 -18.20 -1.88 -6.33
N LEU A 24 -18.41 -3.16 -6.06
CA LEU A 24 -17.60 -4.26 -6.59
C LEU A 24 -17.92 -4.61 -8.06
N GLU A 25 -18.98 -4.03 -8.63
CA GLU A 25 -19.32 -4.16 -10.05
C GLU A 25 -18.45 -3.26 -10.94
N VAL A 26 -17.90 -2.17 -10.39
CA VAL A 26 -16.97 -1.29 -11.11
C VAL A 26 -15.63 -1.98 -11.29
N ARG A 27 -15.17 -2.05 -12.54
CA ARG A 27 -13.92 -2.73 -12.92
C ARG A 27 -12.97 -1.81 -13.66
N TYR A 28 -11.69 -1.94 -13.35
CA TYR A 28 -10.58 -1.38 -14.09
C TYR A 28 -9.65 -2.51 -14.54
N LYS A 29 -9.36 -2.60 -15.85
CA LYS A 29 -8.61 -3.72 -16.45
C LYS A 29 -9.10 -5.10 -15.98
N GLY A 30 -10.42 -5.28 -15.92
CA GLY A 30 -11.06 -6.52 -15.50
C GLY A 30 -11.11 -6.77 -13.98
N LYS A 31 -10.51 -5.93 -13.14
CA LYS A 31 -10.47 -6.11 -11.68
C LYS A 31 -11.26 -5.02 -10.94
N ASN A 32 -12.00 -5.40 -9.90
CA ASN A 32 -12.63 -4.46 -8.97
C ASN A 32 -11.65 -3.99 -7.89
N ILE A 33 -12.07 -3.01 -7.08
CA ILE A 33 -11.22 -2.42 -6.04
C ILE A 33 -10.75 -3.42 -4.98
N ALA A 34 -11.59 -4.39 -4.60
CA ALA A 34 -11.19 -5.41 -3.62
C ALA A 34 -10.11 -6.34 -4.20
N GLU A 35 -10.21 -6.71 -5.47
CA GLU A 35 -9.20 -7.50 -6.18
C GLU A 35 -7.88 -6.74 -6.33
N VAL A 36 -7.93 -5.43 -6.58
CA VAL A 36 -6.74 -4.57 -6.59
C VAL A 36 -6.09 -4.50 -5.21
N LEU A 37 -6.87 -4.32 -4.14
CA LEU A 37 -6.34 -4.29 -2.76
C LEU A 37 -5.79 -5.65 -2.30
N GLN A 38 -6.08 -6.74 -3.00
CA GLN A 38 -5.49 -8.05 -2.74
C GLN A 38 -4.16 -8.30 -3.48
N MET A 39 -3.79 -7.43 -4.43
CA MET A 39 -2.52 -7.52 -5.12
C MET A 39 -1.34 -7.25 -4.19
N THR A 40 -0.20 -7.86 -4.49
CA THR A 40 1.08 -7.45 -3.92
C THR A 40 1.52 -6.08 -4.47
N VAL A 41 2.48 -5.43 -3.81
CA VAL A 41 3.10 -4.21 -4.33
C VAL A 41 3.74 -4.46 -5.70
N GLU A 42 4.39 -5.61 -5.89
CA GLU A 42 5.00 -6.00 -7.17
C GLU A 42 3.95 -6.11 -8.29
N GLU A 43 2.88 -6.87 -8.06
CA GLU A 43 1.75 -6.98 -8.99
C GLU A 43 1.10 -5.62 -9.28
N GLY A 44 0.93 -4.80 -8.24
CA GLY A 44 0.38 -3.44 -8.35
C GLY A 44 1.26 -2.51 -9.18
N THR A 45 2.58 -2.65 -9.07
CA THR A 45 3.56 -1.86 -9.85
C THR A 45 3.38 -2.14 -11.34
N GLU A 46 3.31 -3.42 -11.73
CA GLU A 46 3.08 -3.80 -13.12
C GLU A 46 1.68 -3.37 -13.61
N PHE A 47 0.64 -3.62 -12.81
CA PHE A 47 -0.75 -3.32 -13.15
C PHE A 47 -0.99 -1.83 -13.41
N PHE A 48 -0.33 -0.95 -12.65
CA PHE A 48 -0.42 0.50 -12.75
C PHE A 48 0.72 1.16 -13.53
N SER A 49 1.52 0.41 -14.29
CA SER A 49 2.60 0.92 -15.16
C SER A 49 2.19 2.10 -16.05
N ALA A 50 0.99 2.06 -16.62
CA ALA A 50 0.45 3.13 -17.47
C ALA A 50 -0.01 4.40 -16.71
N ILE A 51 0.03 4.41 -15.38
CA ILE A 51 -0.38 5.56 -14.54
C ILE A 51 0.85 6.06 -13.75
N PRO A 52 1.63 7.01 -14.28
CA PRO A 52 2.93 7.40 -13.71
C PRO A 52 2.87 7.83 -12.24
N LYS A 53 1.79 8.51 -11.84
CA LYS A 53 1.61 8.97 -10.44
C LYS A 53 1.48 7.81 -9.45
N ILE A 54 0.85 6.70 -9.85
CA ILE A 54 0.68 5.50 -9.01
C ILE A 54 1.93 4.65 -9.11
N HIS A 55 2.39 4.38 -10.34
CA HIS A 55 3.59 3.59 -10.60
C HIS A 55 4.78 4.08 -9.79
N ARG A 56 5.03 5.40 -9.74
CA ARG A 56 6.15 5.97 -8.97
C ARG A 56 6.08 5.61 -7.48
N LYS A 57 4.89 5.66 -6.87
CA LYS A 57 4.73 5.31 -5.44
C LYS A 57 4.93 3.82 -5.21
N MET A 58 4.39 2.97 -6.10
CA MET A 58 4.55 1.53 -6.03
C MET A 58 6.01 1.11 -6.22
N ALA A 59 6.71 1.73 -7.18
CA ALA A 59 8.13 1.51 -7.41
C ALA A 59 8.96 1.84 -6.16
N THR A 60 8.69 2.94 -5.45
CA THR A 60 9.40 3.25 -4.21
C THR A 60 9.17 2.21 -3.12
N LEU A 61 7.96 1.63 -3.02
CA LEU A 61 7.69 0.52 -2.10
C LEU A 61 8.45 -0.75 -2.51
N LEU A 62 8.58 -1.02 -3.81
CA LEU A 62 9.36 -2.12 -4.35
C LEU A 62 10.86 -1.95 -4.04
N ASP A 63 11.40 -0.74 -4.23
CA ASP A 63 12.81 -0.39 -4.00
C ASP A 63 13.24 -0.58 -2.53
N VAL A 64 12.32 -0.33 -1.57
CA VAL A 64 12.58 -0.62 -0.15
C VAL A 64 12.33 -2.08 0.24
N GLY A 65 12.06 -2.96 -0.74
CA GLY A 65 11.89 -4.40 -0.53
C GLY A 65 10.55 -4.80 0.06
N LEU A 66 9.48 -4.04 -0.20
CA LEU A 66 8.11 -4.38 0.20
C LEU A 66 7.28 -5.01 -0.93
N GLY A 67 7.92 -5.54 -1.98
CA GLY A 67 7.23 -6.13 -3.14
C GLY A 67 6.18 -7.19 -2.80
N TYR A 68 6.39 -7.94 -1.72
CA TYR A 68 5.55 -9.08 -1.33
C TYR A 68 4.32 -8.71 -0.49
N ILE A 69 4.24 -7.51 0.11
CA ILE A 69 3.10 -7.14 0.95
C ILE A 69 1.89 -6.81 0.07
N LYS A 70 0.68 -7.08 0.58
CA LYS A 70 -0.55 -6.72 -0.13
C LYS A 70 -0.90 -5.25 0.04
N LEU A 71 -1.40 -4.60 -1.02
CA LEU A 71 -1.80 -3.19 -0.98
C LEU A 71 -2.86 -2.89 0.10
N GLY A 72 -3.77 -3.83 0.33
CA GLY A 72 -4.82 -3.73 1.34
C GLY A 72 -4.47 -4.36 2.68
N GLN A 73 -3.23 -4.80 2.92
CA GLN A 73 -2.84 -5.44 4.18
C GLN A 73 -3.09 -4.49 5.36
N PRO A 74 -3.80 -4.92 6.42
CA PRO A 74 -4.03 -4.06 7.58
C PRO A 74 -2.70 -3.66 8.24
N ALA A 75 -2.54 -2.37 8.55
CA ALA A 75 -1.31 -1.86 9.16
C ALA A 75 -0.94 -2.53 10.49
N THR A 76 -1.94 -2.98 11.25
CA THR A 76 -1.77 -3.72 12.51
C THR A 76 -1.13 -5.11 12.35
N THR A 77 -1.05 -5.62 11.12
CA THR A 77 -0.45 -6.92 10.80
C THR A 77 0.95 -6.81 10.20
N LEU A 78 1.44 -5.59 9.99
CA LEU A 78 2.81 -5.37 9.53
C LEU A 78 3.78 -5.56 10.70
N SER A 79 4.92 -6.18 10.42
CA SER A 79 6.06 -6.17 11.32
C SER A 79 6.60 -4.74 11.50
N GLY A 80 7.32 -4.50 12.60
CA GLY A 80 7.94 -3.20 12.84
C GLY A 80 8.88 -2.76 11.71
N GLY A 81 9.64 -3.70 11.14
CA GLY A 81 10.53 -3.44 10.00
C GLY A 81 9.79 -3.12 8.70
N GLU A 82 8.62 -3.72 8.47
CA GLU A 82 7.77 -3.35 7.33
C GLU A 82 7.17 -1.96 7.51
N ALA A 83 6.61 -1.66 8.68
CA ALA A 83 6.04 -0.35 8.98
C ALA A 83 7.07 0.77 8.83
N GLN A 84 8.30 0.53 9.29
CA GLN A 84 9.40 1.49 9.12
C GLN A 84 9.75 1.70 7.64
N ARG A 85 9.79 0.64 6.83
CA ARG A 85 10.08 0.75 5.40
C ARG A 85 8.95 1.43 4.62
N VAL A 86 7.68 1.26 5.03
CA VAL A 86 6.56 2.04 4.47
C VAL A 86 6.77 3.54 4.71
N LYS A 87 7.19 3.92 5.93
CA LYS A 87 7.51 5.32 6.26
C LYS A 87 8.70 5.84 5.45
N LEU A 88 9.75 5.02 5.28
CA LEU A 88 10.89 5.36 4.43
C LEU A 88 10.46 5.60 2.97
N ALA A 89 9.62 4.72 2.42
CA ALA A 89 9.12 4.86 1.06
C ALA A 89 8.30 6.13 0.85
N GLU A 90 7.53 6.56 1.86
CA GLU A 90 6.81 7.83 1.82
C GLU A 90 7.76 9.02 1.63
N GLU A 91 8.83 9.09 2.43
CA GLU A 91 9.84 10.15 2.35
C GLU A 91 10.58 10.15 1.01
N LEU A 92 10.99 8.97 0.53
CA LEU A 92 11.66 8.81 -0.77
C LEU A 92 10.76 9.18 -1.96
N SER A 93 9.44 9.05 -1.82
CA SER A 93 8.49 9.38 -2.90
C SER A 93 8.30 10.89 -3.11
N LYS A 94 8.64 11.71 -2.11
CA LYS A 94 8.53 13.17 -2.20
C LYS A 94 9.47 13.68 -3.29
N ARG A 95 9.05 14.71 -4.04
CA ARG A 95 9.95 15.37 -5.01
C ARG A 95 10.95 16.19 -4.20
N SER A 96 12.24 16.05 -4.48
CA SER A 96 13.22 17.07 -4.07
C SER A 96 12.86 18.37 -4.77
N THR A 97 12.16 19.26 -4.07
CA THR A 97 12.22 20.68 -4.40
C THR A 97 13.63 21.09 -4.01
N GLY A 98 14.53 21.24 -4.98
CA GLY A 98 15.98 21.46 -4.77
C GLY A 98 16.33 22.75 -4.02
N ARG A 99 15.94 22.85 -2.75
CA ARG A 99 16.55 23.71 -1.73
C ARG A 99 17.31 22.79 -0.80
N THR A 100 18.53 22.48 -1.20
CA THR A 100 19.58 22.18 -0.23
C THR A 100 19.91 23.51 0.42
N ASP A 101 19.34 23.78 1.60
CA ASP A 101 19.85 24.81 2.50
C ASP A 101 21.16 24.29 3.14
N ASP A 102 22.13 23.95 2.29
CA ASP A 102 23.53 23.75 2.71
C ASP A 102 24.15 25.14 2.80
N GLY A 103 23.83 25.82 3.91
CA GLY A 103 24.44 27.08 4.33
C GLY A 103 25.89 26.89 4.77
N VAL A 104 26.76 26.44 3.87
CA VAL A 104 28.20 26.68 3.93
C VAL A 104 28.59 27.39 2.65
N ALA A 105 28.27 28.69 2.63
CA ALA A 105 29.03 29.65 1.86
C ALA A 105 30.31 29.98 2.65
N LEU A 106 31.41 30.14 1.90
CA LEU A 106 32.74 30.64 2.28
C LEU A 106 32.83 31.41 3.60
#